data_AF-X1C7F9-F1
#
_entry.id   AF-X1C7F9-F1
#
_cell.length_a   1.000
_cell.length_b   1.000
_cell.length_c   1.000
_cell.angle_alpha   90.00
_cell.angle_beta   90.00
_cell.angle_gamma   90.00
#
_symmetry.space_group_name_H-M   'P 1'
#
loop_
_entity.id
_entity.type
_entity.pdbx_description
1 polymer ?
#
loop_
_entity_poly.entity_id
_entity_poly.type
_entity_poly.pdbx_seq_one_letter_code
_entity_poly.pdbx_strand_id
1 'polypeptide(L)'
;MHPYTADLQAEVLYKRTLRNVAFLSSSAHKKLSLPPMDINEKTRDAFLQALQSGYNVNFAGNSLGGSFDVCKFVESGTTSIGWDGGVSPCWPLMHNHTSYLHGKQRVSRRHVVGNVNDRDLLDIWLDDEYVTYRQKVHSFGFAPCTACGGCDLSEANEEDCYGNEFPACGGCLWSQGVIQCP
;
A
#
# COMPACT_ATOMS: atom_id res chain seq x y z
N MET A 1 6.48 4.65 -10.65
CA MET A 1 6.83 3.34 -11.24
C MET A 1 7.24 2.38 -10.14
N HIS A 2 6.78 1.13 -10.19
CA HIS A 2 7.22 0.09 -9.25
C HIS A 2 8.61 -0.41 -9.67
N PRO A 3 9.63 -0.39 -8.80
CA PRO A 3 10.98 -0.82 -9.15
C PRO A 3 11.07 -2.35 -9.13
N TYR A 4 11.02 -2.96 -10.32
CA TYR A 4 11.19 -4.42 -10.49
C TYR A 4 12.65 -4.84 -10.67
N THR A 5 13.55 -3.88 -10.94
CA THR A 5 14.99 -4.09 -11.05
C THR A 5 15.73 -3.10 -10.16
N ALA A 6 16.99 -3.38 -9.84
CA ALA A 6 17.81 -2.53 -8.98
C ALA A 6 17.98 -1.12 -9.56
N ASP A 7 18.19 -1.01 -10.88
CA ASP A 7 18.41 0.28 -11.57
C ASP A 7 17.18 1.19 -11.50
N LEU A 8 15.97 0.62 -11.60
CA LEU A 8 14.71 1.37 -11.53
C LEU A 8 14.49 2.07 -10.18
N GLN A 9 15.23 1.69 -9.13
CA GLN A 9 15.20 2.40 -7.85
C GLN A 9 15.69 3.84 -7.97
N ALA A 10 16.62 4.12 -8.89
CA ALA A 10 17.13 5.46 -9.11
C ALA A 10 16.05 6.39 -9.71
N GLU A 11 15.10 5.81 -10.46
CA GLU A 11 14.07 6.49 -11.25
C GLU A 11 12.75 6.72 -10.48
N VAL A 12 12.62 6.21 -9.25
CA VAL A 12 11.37 6.39 -8.49
C VAL A 12 11.12 7.86 -8.12
N LEU A 13 9.89 8.31 -8.36
CA LEU A 13 9.46 9.70 -8.12
C LEU A 13 8.93 9.95 -6.69
N TYR A 14 9.00 8.94 -5.82
CA TYR A 14 8.37 8.96 -4.49
C TYR A 14 9.37 8.71 -3.35
N LYS A 15 10.67 8.96 -3.57
CA LYS A 15 11.75 8.72 -2.57
C LYS A 15 11.46 9.32 -1.20
N ARG A 16 10.79 10.47 -1.16
CA ARG A 16 10.41 11.17 0.09
C ARG A 16 8.95 10.94 0.49
N THR A 17 8.09 10.57 -0.46
CA THR A 17 6.64 10.51 -0.27
C THR A 17 6.23 9.45 0.76
N LEU A 18 6.87 8.28 0.73
CA LEU A 18 6.59 7.18 1.68
C LEU A 18 6.90 7.54 3.14
N ARG A 19 7.69 8.58 3.38
CA ARG A 19 8.07 9.06 4.72
C ARG A 19 7.52 10.46 5.01
N ASN A 20 6.73 11.04 4.11
CA ASN A 20 6.25 12.40 4.27
C ASN A 20 4.96 12.41 5.12
N VAL A 21 5.08 13.04 6.29
CA VAL A 21 3.99 13.22 7.26
C VAL A 21 2.77 13.91 6.66
N ALA A 22 2.93 14.73 5.62
CA ALA A 22 1.82 15.35 4.88
C ALA A 22 0.81 14.34 4.36
N PHE A 23 1.26 13.11 4.11
CA PHE A 23 0.42 12.05 3.58
C PHE A 23 0.22 10.88 4.55
N LEU A 24 0.78 10.93 5.76
CA LEU A 24 0.58 9.89 6.76
C LEU A 24 -0.60 10.25 7.67
N SER A 25 -1.47 9.29 7.92
CA SER A 25 -2.56 9.43 8.89
C SER A 25 -2.07 8.93 10.26
N SER A 26 -1.83 9.83 11.20
CA SER A 26 -1.67 9.46 12.60
C SER A 26 -2.08 10.64 13.49
N SER A 27 -2.75 10.32 14.60
CA SER A 27 -3.20 11.29 15.61
C SER A 27 -2.06 12.03 16.29
N ALA A 28 -0.83 11.47 16.25
CA ALA A 28 0.36 12.08 16.81
C ALA A 28 0.92 13.23 15.94
N HIS A 29 0.55 13.29 14.66
CA HIS A 29 1.05 14.34 13.77
C HIS A 29 0.21 15.61 13.89
N LYS A 30 0.91 16.74 13.93
CA LYS A 30 0.25 18.05 13.90
C LYS A 30 -0.44 18.24 12.54
N LYS A 31 -1.66 18.80 12.57
CA LYS A 31 -2.49 19.01 11.38
C LYS A 31 -2.38 20.46 10.91
N LEU A 32 -2.28 20.64 9.59
CA LEU A 32 -2.33 21.94 8.92
C LEU A 32 -3.57 21.96 8.02
N SER A 33 -4.52 22.85 8.32
CA SER A 33 -5.76 22.96 7.55
C SER A 33 -5.73 24.21 6.68
N LEU A 34 -5.71 24.01 5.37
CA LEU A 34 -5.74 25.07 4.36
C LEU A 34 -7.18 25.25 3.84
N PRO A 35 -7.69 26.50 3.79
CA PRO A 35 -8.99 26.76 3.20
C PRO A 35 -8.96 26.51 1.68
N PRO A 36 -10.12 26.41 1.02
CA PRO A 36 -10.18 26.51 -0.44
C PRO A 36 -9.52 27.82 -0.89
N MET A 37 -8.58 27.73 -1.84
CA MET A 37 -7.87 28.89 -2.39
C MET A 37 -7.38 28.57 -3.80
N ASP A 38 -7.22 29.60 -4.62
CA ASP A 38 -6.62 29.46 -5.95
C ASP A 38 -5.15 29.08 -5.84
N ILE A 39 -4.74 28.05 -6.59
CA ILE A 39 -3.33 27.69 -6.78
C ILE A 39 -2.85 28.39 -8.07
N ASN A 40 -2.16 29.52 -7.90
CA ASN A 40 -1.61 30.33 -8.97
C ASN A 40 -0.15 30.71 -8.65
N GLU A 41 0.47 31.53 -9.49
CA GLU A 41 1.88 31.93 -9.36
C GLU A 41 2.23 32.55 -8.00
N LYS A 42 1.27 33.18 -7.32
CA LYS A 42 1.48 33.81 -6.01
C LYS A 42 1.34 32.84 -4.84
N THR A 43 0.55 31.78 -5.00
CA THR A 43 0.18 30.86 -3.91
C THR A 43 0.84 29.49 -4.01
N ARG A 44 1.29 29.09 -5.20
CA ARG A 44 1.91 27.78 -5.47
C ARG A 44 3.05 27.47 -4.52
N ASP A 45 3.98 28.39 -4.33
CA ASP A 45 5.20 28.10 -3.56
C ASP A 45 4.89 27.93 -2.06
N ALA A 46 3.96 28.72 -1.52
CA ALA A 46 3.47 28.56 -0.16
C ALA A 46 2.70 27.24 0.01
N PHE A 47 1.91 26.85 -0.98
CA PHE A 47 1.20 25.57 -0.98
C PHE A 47 2.19 24.38 -1.01
N LEU A 48 3.24 24.45 -1.84
CA LEU A 48 4.29 23.43 -1.87
C LEU A 48 5.05 23.35 -0.54
N GLN A 49 5.35 24.48 0.09
CA GLN A 49 5.96 24.52 1.43
C GLN A 49 5.05 23.88 2.48
N ALA A 50 3.74 24.11 2.40
CA ALA A 50 2.77 23.45 3.28
C ALA A 50 2.79 21.92 3.12
N LEU A 51 2.87 21.40 1.90
CA LEU A 51 3.00 19.95 1.63
C LEU A 51 4.35 19.36 2.10
N GLN A 52 5.37 20.19 2.28
CA GLN A 52 6.71 19.80 2.75
C GLN A 52 6.94 20.15 4.23
N SER A 53 5.93 20.68 4.91
CA SER A 53 6.06 21.24 6.26
C SER A 53 6.27 20.22 7.37
N GLY A 54 6.07 18.92 7.07
CA GLY A 54 6.06 17.86 8.08
C GLY A 54 4.78 17.81 8.92
N TYR A 55 3.72 18.51 8.49
CA TYR A 55 2.37 18.43 9.07
C TYR A 55 1.46 17.60 8.18
N ASN A 56 0.47 16.91 8.76
CA ASN A 56 -0.62 16.29 7.99
C ASN A 56 -1.49 17.41 7.39
N VAL A 57 -1.52 17.51 6.06
CA VAL A 57 -2.18 18.63 5.36
C VAL A 57 -3.60 18.25 4.97
N ASN A 58 -4.55 19.10 5.37
CA ASN A 58 -5.91 19.10 4.88
C ASN A 58 -6.12 20.29 3.96
N PHE A 59 -6.71 20.07 2.79
CA PHE A 59 -7.03 21.12 1.83
C PHE A 59 -8.52 21.09 1.50
N ALA A 60 -9.20 22.23 1.66
CA ALA A 60 -10.64 22.34 1.41
C ALA A 60 -11.47 21.26 2.17
N GLY A 61 -11.08 20.95 3.41
CA GLY A 61 -11.74 19.95 4.25
C GLY A 61 -11.34 18.49 3.98
N ASN A 62 -10.53 18.22 2.94
CA ASN A 62 -10.09 16.87 2.59
C ASN A 62 -8.68 16.61 3.10
N SER A 63 -8.45 15.47 3.76
CA SER A 63 -7.10 15.06 4.14
C SER A 63 -6.34 14.53 2.94
N LEU A 64 -5.15 15.06 2.72
CA LEU A 64 -4.27 14.56 1.67
C LEU A 64 -3.58 13.24 2.06
N GLY A 65 -3.66 12.84 3.34
CA GLY A 65 -3.07 11.59 3.85
C GLY A 65 -4.00 10.38 3.91
N GLY A 66 -5.24 10.49 3.46
CA GLY A 66 -6.22 9.39 3.50
C GLY A 66 -6.01 8.26 2.48
N SER A 67 -4.91 8.28 1.73
CA SER A 67 -4.64 7.31 0.64
C SER A 67 -3.56 6.27 0.97
N PHE A 68 -3.00 6.34 2.17
CA PHE A 68 -2.03 5.37 2.69
C PHE A 68 -2.76 4.29 3.49
N ASP A 69 -2.17 3.10 3.56
CA ASP A 69 -2.71 1.96 4.31
C ASP A 69 -4.11 1.52 3.82
N VAL A 70 -4.38 1.68 2.51
CA VAL A 70 -5.65 1.30 1.87
C VAL A 70 -5.38 0.39 0.67
N CYS A 71 -5.76 -0.89 0.79
CA CYS A 71 -5.65 -1.82 -0.33
C CYS A 71 -6.84 -1.69 -1.29
N LYS A 72 -6.65 -0.98 -2.41
CA LYS A 72 -7.71 -0.77 -3.40
C LYS A 72 -8.40 -2.04 -3.90
N PHE A 73 -7.69 -3.17 -3.99
CA PHE A 73 -8.27 -4.44 -4.44
C PHE A 73 -9.32 -4.97 -3.47
N VAL A 74 -9.01 -4.96 -2.17
CA VAL A 74 -9.92 -5.42 -1.11
C VAL A 74 -11.04 -4.41 -0.88
N GLU A 75 -10.74 -3.10 -0.87
CA GLU A 75 -11.75 -2.04 -0.79
C GLU A 75 -12.79 -2.12 -1.91
N SER A 76 -12.35 -2.44 -3.12
CA SER A 76 -13.23 -2.53 -4.28
C SER A 76 -14.01 -3.87 -4.33
N GLY A 77 -13.81 -4.75 -3.35
CA GLY A 77 -14.48 -6.06 -3.31
C GLY A 77 -14.06 -6.98 -4.45
N THR A 78 -12.80 -6.89 -4.91
CA THR A 78 -12.29 -7.69 -6.04
C THR A 78 -11.46 -8.88 -5.58
N THR A 79 -11.38 -9.91 -6.43
CA THR A 79 -10.43 -11.01 -6.34
C THR A 79 -9.83 -11.27 -7.71
N SER A 80 -8.72 -11.98 -7.78
CA SER A 80 -8.02 -12.26 -9.04
C SER A 80 -7.85 -13.77 -9.22
N ILE A 81 -8.11 -14.26 -10.44
CA ILE A 81 -8.03 -15.69 -10.77
C ILE A 81 -6.86 -15.89 -11.74
N GLY A 82 -5.92 -16.75 -11.34
CA GLY A 82 -4.77 -17.13 -12.14
C GLY A 82 -5.14 -18.00 -13.33
N TRP A 83 -4.22 -18.14 -14.28
CA TRP A 83 -4.41 -19.01 -15.46
C TRP A 83 -4.62 -20.48 -15.09
N ASP A 84 -4.14 -20.90 -13.91
CA ASP A 84 -4.26 -22.24 -13.33
C ASP A 84 -5.50 -22.40 -12.43
N GLY A 85 -6.39 -21.40 -12.42
CA GLY A 85 -7.60 -21.37 -11.59
C GLY A 85 -7.38 -20.95 -10.14
N GLY A 86 -6.14 -20.71 -9.71
CA GLY A 86 -5.86 -20.26 -8.34
C GLY A 86 -6.41 -18.87 -8.06
N VAL A 87 -7.20 -18.73 -7.00
CA VAL A 87 -7.79 -17.46 -6.54
C VAL A 87 -6.84 -16.76 -5.59
N SER A 88 -6.55 -15.48 -5.87
CA SER A 88 -5.68 -14.62 -5.08
C SER A 88 -6.41 -13.32 -4.73
N PRO A 89 -6.16 -12.73 -3.55
CA PRO A 89 -6.87 -11.52 -3.10
C PRO A 89 -6.60 -10.28 -3.94
N CYS A 90 -5.47 -10.23 -4.66
CA CYS A 90 -5.11 -9.11 -5.50
C CYS A 90 -4.09 -9.55 -6.57
N TRP A 91 -3.96 -8.72 -7.60
CA TRP A 91 -3.08 -8.98 -8.73
C TRP A 91 -1.61 -9.20 -8.35
N PRO A 92 -0.99 -8.39 -7.44
CA PRO A 92 0.39 -8.64 -7.00
C PRO A 92 0.60 -9.99 -6.31
N LEU A 93 -0.44 -10.58 -5.71
CA LEU A 93 -0.36 -11.86 -5.01
C LEU A 93 -0.69 -13.07 -5.90
N MET A 94 -0.99 -12.87 -7.19
CA MET A 94 -1.23 -13.95 -8.14
C MET A 94 0.04 -14.72 -8.53
N HIS A 95 1.21 -14.13 -8.36
CA HIS A 95 2.49 -14.72 -8.76
C HIS A 95 3.63 -14.27 -7.86
N ASN A 96 4.70 -15.06 -7.84
CA ASN A 96 5.95 -14.67 -7.21
C ASN A 96 6.58 -13.54 -8.03
N HIS A 97 6.90 -12.42 -7.39
CA HIS A 97 7.61 -11.34 -8.05
C HIS A 97 8.62 -10.69 -7.12
N THR A 98 9.62 -10.05 -7.72
CA THR A 98 10.62 -9.28 -7.00
C THR A 98 10.39 -7.80 -7.25
N SER A 99 10.49 -7.01 -6.18
CA SER A 99 10.56 -5.56 -6.24
C SER A 99 11.65 -5.05 -5.32
N TYR A 100 11.80 -3.75 -5.23
CA TYR A 100 12.81 -3.13 -4.36
C TYR A 100 12.17 -2.10 -3.43
N LEU A 101 12.58 -2.14 -2.16
CA LEU A 101 12.13 -1.23 -1.11
C LEU A 101 13.33 -0.83 -0.25
N HIS A 102 13.54 0.47 -0.07
CA HIS A 102 14.67 1.03 0.71
C HIS A 102 16.07 0.52 0.30
N GLY A 103 16.32 0.31 -0.99
CA GLY A 103 17.62 -0.21 -1.46
C GLY A 103 17.75 -1.74 -1.37
N LYS A 104 16.79 -2.43 -0.75
CA LYS A 104 16.79 -3.87 -0.55
C LYS A 104 15.85 -4.56 -1.54
N GLN A 105 16.22 -5.77 -1.93
CA GLN A 105 15.36 -6.64 -2.70
C GLN A 105 14.20 -7.13 -1.81
N ARG A 106 12.98 -7.09 -2.34
CA ARG A 106 11.79 -7.64 -1.70
C ARG A 106 11.16 -8.71 -2.59
N VAL A 107 10.93 -9.90 -2.05
CA VAL A 107 10.26 -11.00 -2.74
C VAL A 107 8.82 -11.10 -2.25
N SER A 108 7.86 -10.82 -3.13
CA SER A 108 6.46 -11.08 -2.86
C SER A 108 6.11 -12.47 -3.36
N ARG A 109 5.75 -13.37 -2.43
CA ARG A 109 5.27 -14.72 -2.71
C ARG A 109 3.80 -14.71 -3.10
N ARG A 110 3.47 -15.59 -4.04
CA ARG A 110 2.11 -15.90 -4.50
C ARG A 110 1.28 -16.39 -3.32
N HIS A 111 0.09 -15.82 -3.13
CA HIS A 111 -0.88 -16.24 -2.12
C HIS A 111 -2.17 -16.70 -2.81
N VAL A 112 -2.50 -17.99 -2.64
CA VAL A 112 -3.70 -18.62 -3.20
C VAL A 112 -4.63 -18.99 -2.04
N VAL A 113 -5.87 -18.52 -2.08
CA VAL A 113 -6.91 -18.79 -1.07
C VAL A 113 -7.85 -19.93 -1.47
N GLY A 114 -7.78 -20.39 -2.72
CA GLY A 114 -8.57 -21.50 -3.26
C GLY A 114 -8.33 -21.68 -4.75
N ASN A 115 -8.97 -22.68 -5.37
CA ASN A 115 -8.92 -22.89 -6.81
C ASN A 115 -10.33 -23.12 -7.36
N VAL A 116 -10.70 -22.38 -8.41
CA VAL A 116 -12.04 -22.45 -9.02
C VAL A 116 -12.32 -23.77 -9.75
N ASN A 117 -11.28 -24.56 -10.04
CA ASN A 117 -11.44 -25.90 -10.58
C ASN A 117 -11.89 -26.91 -9.50
N ASP A 118 -11.68 -26.59 -8.22
CA ASP A 118 -11.95 -27.49 -7.09
C ASP A 118 -13.17 -27.06 -6.26
N ARG A 119 -13.43 -25.75 -6.13
CA ARG A 119 -14.52 -25.16 -5.33
C ARG A 119 -15.21 -24.04 -6.11
N ASP A 120 -16.50 -23.81 -5.85
CA ASP A 120 -17.20 -22.65 -6.40
C ASP A 120 -16.55 -21.35 -5.92
N LEU A 121 -16.52 -20.34 -6.79
CA LEU A 121 -15.88 -19.06 -6.49
C LEU A 121 -16.55 -18.35 -5.30
N LEU A 122 -17.87 -18.46 -5.17
CA LEU A 122 -18.60 -17.86 -4.06
C LEU A 122 -18.25 -18.55 -2.73
N ASP A 123 -18.09 -19.86 -2.75
CA ASP A 123 -17.67 -20.64 -1.57
C ASP A 123 -16.24 -20.29 -1.15
N ILE A 124 -15.32 -20.06 -2.11
CA ILE A 124 -13.98 -19.55 -1.80
C ILE A 124 -14.08 -18.12 -1.25
N TRP A 125 -14.89 -17.26 -1.87
CA TRP A 125 -15.04 -15.86 -1.48
C TRP A 125 -15.61 -15.69 -0.08
N LEU A 126 -16.53 -16.57 0.34
CA LEU A 126 -17.17 -16.58 1.65
C LEU A 126 -16.42 -17.43 2.69
N ASP A 127 -15.30 -18.05 2.30
CA ASP A 127 -14.45 -18.82 3.21
C ASP A 127 -14.00 -17.96 4.40
N ASP A 128 -14.16 -18.48 5.63
CA ASP A 128 -13.91 -17.73 6.86
C ASP A 128 -12.45 -17.24 6.96
N GLU A 129 -11.48 -18.02 6.48
CA GLU A 129 -10.07 -17.61 6.47
C GLU A 129 -9.85 -16.45 5.49
N TYR A 130 -10.47 -16.52 4.31
CA TYR A 130 -10.35 -15.46 3.31
C TYR A 130 -11.07 -14.18 3.75
N VAL A 131 -12.26 -14.29 4.35
CA VAL A 131 -12.99 -13.16 4.96
C VAL A 131 -12.14 -12.51 6.05
N THR A 132 -11.57 -13.30 6.96
CA THR A 132 -10.71 -12.81 8.04
C THR A 132 -9.49 -12.08 7.49
N TYR A 133 -8.85 -12.66 6.46
CA TYR A 133 -7.73 -12.03 5.78
C TYR A 133 -8.12 -10.69 5.16
N ARG A 134 -9.25 -10.61 4.44
CA ARG A 134 -9.73 -9.34 3.87
C ARG A 134 -10.05 -8.30 4.94
N GLN A 135 -10.64 -8.69 6.06
CA GLN A 135 -10.90 -7.79 7.19
C GLN A 135 -9.60 -7.22 7.76
N LYS A 136 -8.55 -8.05 7.89
CA LYS A 136 -7.21 -7.62 8.30
C LYS A 136 -6.58 -6.64 7.30
N VAL A 137 -6.76 -6.87 6.01
CA VAL A 137 -6.29 -5.96 4.96
C VAL A 137 -7.07 -4.65 4.96
N HIS A 138 -8.37 -4.69 5.23
CA HIS A 138 -9.24 -3.52 5.34
C HIS A 138 -8.87 -2.63 6.54
N SER A 139 -8.60 -3.24 7.71
CA SER A 139 -8.12 -2.49 8.88
C SER A 139 -6.65 -2.08 8.79
N PHE A 140 -5.94 -2.61 7.78
CA PHE A 140 -4.51 -2.44 7.53
C PHE A 140 -3.64 -2.58 8.79
N GLY A 141 -3.90 -3.61 9.59
CA GLY A 141 -3.15 -3.92 10.81
C GLY A 141 -1.73 -4.45 10.60
N PHE A 142 -1.02 -4.01 9.57
CA PHE A 142 0.33 -4.44 9.22
C PHE A 142 1.40 -3.48 9.72
N ALA A 143 2.63 -3.97 9.89
CA ALA A 143 3.76 -3.09 10.18
C ALA A 143 3.99 -2.09 9.03
N PRO A 144 4.29 -0.81 9.31
CA PRO A 144 4.45 0.23 8.28
C PRO A 144 5.83 0.14 7.59
N CYS A 145 6.11 -0.98 6.92
CA CYS A 145 7.42 -1.30 6.34
C CYS A 145 7.88 -0.30 5.26
N THR A 146 6.93 0.32 4.56
CA THR A 146 7.20 1.38 3.58
C THR A 146 7.72 2.66 4.23
N ALA A 147 7.33 2.95 5.47
CA ALA A 147 7.74 4.16 6.20
C ALA A 147 8.93 3.91 7.14
N CYS A 148 9.05 2.73 7.77
CA CYS A 148 10.01 2.47 8.86
C CYS A 148 11.50 2.45 8.43
N GLY A 149 11.79 2.33 7.14
CA GLY A 149 13.16 2.35 6.61
C GLY A 149 13.77 0.98 6.31
N GLY A 150 13.03 -0.11 6.56
CA GLY A 150 13.38 -1.47 6.14
C GLY A 150 14.15 -2.24 7.20
N CYS A 151 13.72 -3.47 7.45
CA CYS A 151 14.39 -4.50 8.24
C CYS A 151 14.42 -5.81 7.44
N ASP A 152 15.03 -6.87 7.96
CA ASP A 152 15.15 -8.13 7.21
C ASP A 152 13.77 -8.79 6.98
N LEU A 153 12.83 -8.62 7.92
CA LEU A 153 11.43 -9.06 7.75
C LEU A 153 10.70 -8.34 6.60
N SER A 154 11.17 -7.14 6.21
CA SER A 154 10.59 -6.39 5.09
C SER A 154 11.08 -6.84 3.71
N GLU A 155 11.97 -7.82 3.64
CA GLU A 155 12.47 -8.38 2.37
C GLU A 155 11.53 -9.45 1.79
N ALA A 156 10.51 -9.90 2.53
CA ALA A 156 9.48 -10.78 2.01
C ALA A 156 8.08 -10.40 2.52
N ASN A 157 7.03 -10.95 1.91
CA ASN A 157 5.66 -10.85 2.43
C ASN A 157 5.29 -12.03 3.34
N GLU A 158 6.28 -12.70 3.93
CA GLU A 158 6.09 -13.91 4.74
C GLU A 158 5.69 -13.58 6.18
N GLU A 159 6.23 -12.50 6.75
CA GLU A 159 5.89 -12.04 8.11
C GLU A 159 6.17 -10.54 8.29
N ASP A 160 5.78 -9.98 9.44
CA ASP A 160 6.21 -8.64 9.87
C ASP A 160 6.50 -8.53 11.38
N CYS A 161 7.09 -7.41 11.79
CA CYS A 161 7.49 -7.19 13.18
C CYS A 161 6.32 -6.94 14.16
N TYR A 162 5.08 -6.89 13.67
CA TYR A 162 3.88 -6.88 14.51
C TYR A 162 3.36 -8.29 14.77
N GLY A 163 4.05 -9.32 14.26
CA GLY A 163 3.66 -10.72 14.40
C GLY A 163 2.61 -11.15 13.37
N ASN A 164 2.42 -10.39 12.29
CA ASN A 164 1.55 -10.82 11.21
C ASN A 164 2.25 -11.89 10.38
N GLU A 165 1.56 -13.00 10.15
CA GLU A 165 2.01 -14.06 9.27
C GLU A 165 1.61 -13.83 7.81
N PHE A 166 2.01 -14.76 6.95
CA PHE A 166 1.82 -14.73 5.52
C PHE A 166 0.33 -14.67 5.13
N PRO A 167 -0.06 -13.77 4.21
CA PRO A 167 0.76 -12.74 3.56
C PRO A 167 0.77 -11.39 4.31
N ALA A 168 1.96 -10.85 4.53
CA ALA A 168 2.17 -9.54 5.14
C ALA A 168 2.16 -8.41 4.08
N CYS A 169 1.18 -7.50 4.19
CA CYS A 169 0.96 -6.41 3.23
C CYS A 169 1.64 -5.07 3.57
N GLY A 170 2.35 -4.97 4.70
CA GLY A 170 2.95 -3.72 5.19
C GLY A 170 3.99 -3.07 4.27
N GLY A 171 4.63 -3.87 3.39
CA GLY A 171 5.57 -3.39 2.36
C GLY A 171 4.92 -3.13 1.00
N CYS A 172 3.60 -3.24 0.88
CA CYS A 172 2.90 -3.17 -0.41
C CYS A 172 2.72 -1.74 -0.90
N LEU A 173 3.48 -1.35 -1.93
CA LEU A 173 3.41 -0.02 -2.54
C LEU A 173 2.06 0.30 -3.22
N TRP A 174 1.25 -0.71 -3.53
CA TRP A 174 -0.14 -0.54 -3.98
C TRP A 174 -1.04 -0.05 -2.86
N SER A 175 -0.92 -0.65 -1.67
CA SER A 175 -1.72 -0.26 -0.50
C SER A 175 -1.29 1.10 0.08
N GLN A 176 -0.10 1.58 -0.28
CA GLN A 176 0.35 2.93 0.03
C GLN A 176 -0.13 3.98 -0.99
N GLY A 177 -0.91 3.58 -1.99
CA GLY A 177 -1.44 4.49 -3.02
C GLY A 177 -0.41 5.07 -3.99
N VAL A 178 0.88 4.71 -3.85
CA VAL A 178 1.99 5.20 -4.69
C VAL A 178 1.99 4.52 -6.05
N ILE A 179 1.66 3.24 -6.09
CA ILE A 179 1.39 2.54 -7.35
C ILE A 179 -0.11 2.54 -7.55
N GLN A 180 -0.52 3.10 -8.68
CA GLN A 180 -1.87 3.00 -9.18
C GLN A 180 -1.76 2.50 -10.62
N CYS A 181 -2.55 1.48 -10.95
CA CYS A 181 -2.75 1.16 -12.36
C CYS A 181 -3.55 2.31 -12.99
N PRO A 182 -3.26 2.69 -14.26
CA PRO A 182 -4.19 3.49 -15.04
C PRO A 182 -5.53 2.79 -15.22
#